data_AF-F7SAX6-F1
#
_entry.id   AF-F7SAX6-F1
#
_cell.length_a   1.000
_cell.length_b   1.000
_cell.length_c   1.000
_cell.angle_alpha   90.00
_cell.angle_beta   90.00
_cell.angle_gamma   90.00
#
_symmetry.space_group_name_H-M   'P 1'
#
loop_
_entity.id
_entity.type
_entity.pdbx_description
1 polymer ?
#
loop_
_entity_poly.entity_id
_entity_poly.type
_entity_poly.pdbx_seq_one_letter_code
_entity_poly.pdbx_strand_id
1 'polypeptide(L)'
;MVWLPSPGVYVALGYNYPLFFYSGLYYYLYSGRWYVGSSYSGPWRIHAAPPPLRRFHSGYWNSYQMRARNYYHNNPGWRHFRPR
;
A
#
# COMPACT_ATOMS: atom_id res chain seq x y z
N MET A 1 -1.44 2.73 -7.95
CA MET A 1 -1.86 2.02 -6.73
C MET A 1 -3.34 1.76 -6.78
N VAL A 2 -3.86 0.71 -6.15
CA VAL A 2 -5.29 0.32 -6.17
C VAL A 2 -5.87 0.47 -4.77
N TRP A 3 -7.09 1.01 -4.66
CA TRP A 3 -7.77 1.14 -3.38
C TRP A 3 -8.18 -0.24 -2.82
N LEU A 4 -7.90 -0.47 -1.54
CA LEU A 4 -8.46 -1.58 -0.78
C LEU A 4 -9.40 -1.03 0.30
N PRO A 5 -10.72 -1.26 0.19
CA PRO A 5 -11.70 -0.73 1.15
C PRO A 5 -11.50 -1.26 2.57
N SER A 6 -10.94 -2.46 2.71
CA SER A 6 -10.43 -2.98 3.98
C SER A 6 -8.99 -3.41 3.74
N PRO A 7 -7.98 -2.80 4.38
CA PRO A 7 -8.07 -1.99 5.58
C PRO A 7 -8.27 -0.48 5.34
N GLY A 8 -8.56 -0.03 4.12
CA GLY A 8 -8.73 1.40 3.82
C GLY A 8 -7.42 2.08 3.43
N VAL A 9 -6.66 1.44 2.53
CA VAL A 9 -5.35 1.92 2.04
C VAL A 9 -5.25 1.72 0.54
N TYR A 10 -4.35 2.46 -0.10
CA TYR A 10 -3.94 2.17 -1.47
C TYR A 10 -2.76 1.20 -1.48
N VAL A 11 -2.76 0.25 -2.41
CA VAL A 11 -1.73 -0.78 -2.57
C VAL A 11 -1.05 -0.65 -3.93
N ALA A 12 0.26 -0.81 -3.97
CA ALA A 12 0.97 -0.91 -5.24
C ALA A 12 0.77 -2.30 -5.88
N LEU A 13 -0.15 -2.41 -6.85
CA LEU A 13 -0.39 -3.65 -7.60
C LEU A 13 0.78 -3.95 -8.55
N GLY A 14 1.26 -5.20 -8.57
CA GLY A 14 2.35 -5.66 -9.42
C GLY A 14 3.76 -5.52 -8.83
N TYR A 15 3.87 -5.09 -7.57
CA TYR A 15 5.16 -4.89 -6.90
C TYR A 15 5.57 -6.10 -6.06
N ASN A 16 6.89 -6.33 -5.96
CA ASN A 16 7.46 -7.47 -5.22
C ASN A 16 7.65 -7.20 -3.72
N TYR A 17 7.40 -5.98 -3.26
CA TYR A 17 7.50 -5.59 -1.86
C TYR A 17 6.24 -4.85 -1.39
N PRO A 18 5.88 -4.93 -0.11
CA PRO A 18 4.69 -4.28 0.41
C PRO A 18 4.83 -2.76 0.37
N LEU A 19 4.15 -2.14 -0.58
CA LEU A 19 4.10 -0.69 -0.74
C LEU A 19 2.65 -0.21 -0.72
N PHE A 20 2.41 0.77 0.12
CA PHE A 20 1.11 1.32 0.44
C PHE A 20 1.13 2.84 0.36
N PHE A 21 -0.05 3.43 0.18
CA PHE A 21 -0.26 4.85 0.38
C PHE A 21 -1.46 5.08 1.29
N TYR A 22 -1.25 5.90 2.30
CA TYR A 22 -2.22 6.20 3.34
C TYR A 22 -2.02 7.63 3.84
N SER A 23 -3.09 8.40 3.94
CA SER A 23 -3.08 9.76 4.50
C SER A 23 -1.99 10.67 3.88
N GLY A 24 -1.83 10.64 2.55
CA GLY A 24 -0.87 11.50 1.84
C GLY A 24 0.58 11.00 1.85
N LEU A 25 0.87 9.87 2.49
CA LEU A 25 2.23 9.36 2.64
C LEU A 25 2.36 7.94 2.07
N TYR A 26 3.54 7.66 1.53
CA TYR A 26 3.95 6.34 1.10
C TYR A 26 4.53 5.57 2.27
N TYR A 27 4.12 4.32 2.41
CA TYR A 27 4.64 3.40 3.42
C TYR A 27 5.10 2.12 2.75
N TYR A 28 6.30 1.65 3.07
CA TYR A 28 6.72 0.32 2.68
C TYR A 28 7.33 -0.44 3.85
N LEU A 29 7.17 -1.76 3.80
CA LEU A 29 7.76 -2.68 4.77
C LEU A 29 8.99 -3.33 4.14
N TYR A 30 10.14 -3.15 4.77
CA TYR A 30 11.39 -3.78 4.34
C TYR A 30 12.14 -4.32 5.55
N SER A 31 12.53 -5.60 5.49
CA SER A 31 13.24 -6.30 6.56
C SER A 31 12.59 -6.11 7.95
N GLY A 32 11.26 -6.19 8.00
CA GLY A 32 10.48 -6.05 9.25
C GLY A 32 10.36 -4.61 9.79
N ARG A 33 10.94 -3.61 9.10
CA ARG A 33 10.84 -2.20 9.47
C ARG A 33 9.96 -1.44 8.51
N TRP A 34 9.14 -0.56 9.07
CA TRP A 34 8.31 0.35 8.30
C TRP A 34 9.11 1.60 7.96
N TYR A 35 8.94 2.04 6.72
CA TYR A 35 9.52 3.26 6.21
C TYR A 35 8.40 4.13 5.65
N VAL A 36 8.51 5.44 5.84
CA VAL A 36 7.57 6.43 5.35
C VAL A 36 8.28 7.48 4.48
N GLY A 37 7.59 7.98 3.47
CA GLY A 37 8.08 9.05 2.58
C GLY A 37 6.91 9.85 2.00
N SER A 38 7.17 11.11 1.63
CA SER A 38 6.19 11.96 0.94
C SER A 38 6.09 11.65 -0.55
N SER A 39 7.14 11.07 -1.14
CA SER A 39 7.18 10.63 -2.53
C SER A 39 7.54 9.15 -2.61
N TYR A 40 7.12 8.54 -3.71
CA TYR A 40 7.53 7.19 -4.11
C TYR A 40 9.06 7.05 -4.26
N SER A 41 9.78 8.13 -4.55
CA SER A 41 11.24 8.14 -4.65
C SER A 41 11.95 8.42 -3.31
N GLY A 42 11.21 8.61 -2.22
CA GLY A 42 11.74 9.06 -0.94
C GLY A 42 11.75 10.60 -0.81
N PRO A 43 12.45 11.17 0.19
CA PRO A 43 13.32 10.48 1.16
C PRO A 43 12.55 9.56 2.10
N TRP A 44 13.12 8.39 2.37
CA TRP A 44 12.53 7.37 3.24
C TRP A 44 13.06 7.51 4.67
N ARG A 45 12.17 7.43 5.65
CA ARG A 45 12.52 7.48 7.07
C ARG A 45 11.87 6.32 7.80
N ILE A 46 12.59 5.74 8.75
CA ILE A 46 12.01 4.70 9.62
C ILE A 46 10.84 5.30 10.38
N HIS A 47 9.72 4.59 10.42
CA HIS A 47 8.51 5.02 11.10
C HIS A 47 7.74 3.81 11.64
N ALA A 48 6.73 4.04 12.47
CA ALA A 48 5.78 3.00 12.85
C ALA A 48 4.84 2.66 11.69
N ALA A 49 4.27 1.46 11.71
CA ALA A 49 3.20 1.06 10.82
C ALA A 49 2.03 2.06 10.89
N PRO A 50 1.43 2.47 9.75
CA PRO A 50 0.23 3.30 9.80
C PRO A 50 -0.91 2.51 10.46
N PRO A 51 -1.89 3.17 11.10
CA PRO A 51 -2.95 2.50 11.87
C PRO A 51 -3.64 1.33 11.15
N PRO A 52 -4.01 1.43 9.84
CA PRO A 52 -4.63 0.32 9.13
C PRO A 52 -3.73 -0.90 8.90
N LEU A 53 -2.41 -0.72 8.99
CA LEU A 53 -1.40 -1.75 8.70
C LEU A 53 -0.61 -2.18 9.94
N ARG A 54 -1.05 -1.80 11.15
CA ARG A 54 -0.39 -2.24 12.40
C ARG A 54 -0.31 -3.75 12.56
N ARG A 55 -1.27 -4.48 11.98
CA ARG A 55 -1.33 -5.96 11.97
C ARG A 55 -0.84 -6.57 10.66
N PHE A 56 -0.26 -5.76 9.76
CA PHE A 56 0.25 -6.26 8.50
C PHE A 56 1.61 -6.93 8.71
N HIS A 57 1.77 -8.11 8.11
CA HIS A 57 3.02 -8.85 8.05
C HIS A 57 3.34 -9.14 6.58
N SER A 58 4.63 -9.26 6.24
CA SER A 58 5.09 -9.49 4.85
C SER A 58 4.47 -10.72 4.20
N GLY A 59 4.16 -11.78 4.96
CA GLY A 59 3.47 -12.98 4.47
C GLY A 59 2.07 -12.72 3.90
N TYR A 60 1.42 -11.61 4.26
CA TYR A 60 0.11 -11.24 3.72
C TYR A 60 0.18 -10.53 2.36
N TRP A 61 1.39 -10.25 1.85
CA TRP A 61 1.54 -9.47 0.62
C TRP A 61 0.80 -10.07 -0.58
N ASN A 62 0.90 -11.39 -0.77
CA ASN A 62 0.20 -12.09 -1.85
C ASN A 62 -1.33 -11.92 -1.76
N SER A 63 -1.90 -11.99 -0.56
CA SER A 63 -3.33 -11.77 -0.35
C SER A 63 -3.72 -10.32 -0.68
N TYR A 64 -2.90 -9.34 -0.34
CA TYR A 64 -3.15 -7.93 -0.70
C TYR A 64 -3.07 -7.71 -2.21
N GLN A 65 -2.10 -8.32 -2.90
CA GLN A 65 -1.99 -8.30 -4.36
C GLN A 65 -3.23 -8.92 -5.03
N MET A 66 -3.69 -10.07 -4.55
CA MET A 66 -4.89 -10.73 -5.07
C MET A 66 -6.13 -9.85 -4.88
N ARG A 67 -6.32 -9.27 -3.69
CA ARG A 67 -7.45 -8.38 -3.41
C ARG A 67 -7.42 -7.12 -4.26
N ALA A 68 -6.24 -6.53 -4.45
CA ALA A 68 -6.06 -5.35 -5.30
C ALA A 68 -6.34 -5.67 -6.76
N ARG A 69 -5.88 -6.84 -7.26
CA ARG A 69 -6.18 -7.32 -8.60
C ARG A 69 -7.68 -7.54 -8.79
N ASN A 70 -8.34 -8.23 -7.87
CA ASN A 70 -9.79 -8.47 -7.91
C ASN A 70 -10.56 -7.14 -7.88
N TYR A 71 -10.16 -6.21 -7.02
CA TYR A 71 -10.79 -4.90 -6.94
C TYR A 71 -10.66 -4.13 -8.26
N TYR A 72 -9.46 -4.12 -8.87
CA TYR A 72 -9.21 -3.49 -10.16
C TYR A 72 -10.08 -4.09 -11.27
N HIS A 73 -10.18 -5.43 -11.36
CA HIS A 73 -10.98 -6.10 -12.40
C HIS A 73 -12.49 -5.90 -12.22
N ASN A 74 -12.98 -5.95 -10.97
CA ASN A 74 -14.42 -5.87 -10.69
C ASN A 74 -14.94 -4.42 -10.67
N ASN A 75 -14.07 -3.41 -10.71
CA ASN A 75 -14.45 -2.00 -10.70
C ASN A 75 -13.88 -1.28 -11.93
N PRO A 76 -14.42 -1.53 -13.14
CA PRO A 76 -13.92 -0.92 -14.38
C PRO A 76 -14.02 0.62 -14.38
N GLY A 77 -14.92 1.20 -13.59
CA GLY A 77 -15.05 2.65 -13.40
C GLY A 77 -14.17 3.25 -12.29
N TRP A 78 -13.33 2.43 -11.64
CA TRP A 78 -12.48 2.91 -10.55
C TRP A 78 -11.46 3.93 -11.08
N ARG A 79 -11.51 5.15 -10.54
CA ARG A 79 -10.62 6.25 -10.92
C ARG A 79 -9.22 5.98 -10.40
N HIS A 80 -8.25 5.95 -11.30
CA HIS A 80 -6.85 5.71 -11.00
C HIS A 80 -6.33 6.56 -9.83
N PHE A 81 -5.43 5.97 -9.06
CA PHE A 81 -4.74 6.65 -7.99
C PHE A 81 -3.98 7.87 -8.52
N ARG A 82 -4.28 9.04 -7.93
CA ARG A 82 -3.56 10.28 -8.14
C ARG A 82 -3.05 10.76 -6.79
N PRO A 83 -1.75 10.62 -6.51
CA PRO A 83 -1.18 11.30 -5.35
C PRO A 83 -1.35 12.81 -5.58
N ARG A 84 -1.78 13.53 -4.54
CA ARG A 84 -1.77 15.00 -4.54
C ARG A 84 -0.39 15.51 -4.19
#